data_AF-A0A7X3V5Y2-F1
#
_entry.id   AF-A0A7X3V5Y2-F1
#
_cell.length_a   1.000
_cell.length_b   1.000
_cell.length_c   1.000
_cell.angle_alpha   90.00
_cell.angle_beta   90.00
_cell.angle_gamma   90.00
#
_symmetry.space_group_name_H-M   'P 1'
#
loop_
_entity.id
_entity.type
_entity.pdbx_description
1 polymer ?
#
loop_
_entity_poly.entity_id
_entity_poly.type
_entity_poly.pdbx_seq_one_letter_code
_entity_poly.pdbx_strand_id
1 'polypeptide(L)'
;MADGSLDLSELGRLFAAERSRRGMSLREASDDVGIPFNTLARVEKGHVPDLPKFKRLVEWCGADIGQFFEPHEKATVTTDVIAEHLHSDRSLSPEAADRIAAIVNELYEALARPERVSAVHLRAATTFRPDAAHALGELVDDLHQALLRESRDGPS
;
A
#
# COMPACT_ATOMS: atom_id res chain seq x y z
N MET A 1 0.33 -12.47 -14.31
CA MET A 1 -0.99 -11.80 -14.31
C MET A 1 -1.08 -11.07 -13.00
N ALA A 2 -0.93 -9.74 -13.01
CA ALA A 2 -0.94 -8.94 -11.80
C ALA A 2 -2.39 -8.81 -11.33
N ASP A 3 -2.66 -9.30 -10.13
CA ASP A 3 -3.93 -9.12 -9.43
C ASP A 3 -4.01 -7.65 -9.02
N GLY A 4 -4.67 -6.84 -9.86
CA GLY A 4 -4.92 -5.43 -9.57
C GLY A 4 -5.73 -5.36 -8.30
N SER A 5 -5.11 -4.90 -7.21
CA SER A 5 -5.77 -4.72 -5.93
C SER A 5 -6.82 -3.62 -6.08
N LEU A 6 -8.05 -4.02 -6.41
CA LEU A 6 -9.22 -3.16 -6.30
C LEU A 6 -9.36 -2.82 -4.81
N ASP A 7 -9.20 -1.55 -4.40
CA ASP A 7 -9.57 -1.13 -3.04
C ASP A 7 -11.10 -1.11 -2.91
N LEU A 8 -11.69 -2.29 -2.80
CA LEU A 8 -13.14 -2.50 -2.71
C LEU A 8 -13.71 -2.02 -1.37
N SER A 9 -12.84 -1.73 -0.40
CA SER A 9 -13.18 -1.02 0.83
C SER A 9 -13.64 0.40 0.53
N GLU A 10 -13.10 1.02 -0.52
CA GLU A 10 -13.47 2.35 -0.97
C GLU A 10 -14.89 2.38 -1.54
N LEU A 11 -15.30 1.35 -2.27
CA LEU A 11 -16.66 1.24 -2.79
C LEU A 11 -17.71 1.26 -1.66
N GLY A 12 -17.46 0.51 -0.59
CA GLY A 12 -18.36 0.49 0.57
C GLY A 12 -18.50 1.87 1.23
N ARG A 13 -17.39 2.61 1.34
CA ARG A 13 -17.37 3.98 1.86
C ARG A 13 -18.11 4.95 0.95
N LEU A 14 -17.86 4.89 -0.37
CA LEU A 14 -18.51 5.75 -1.35
C LEU A 14 -20.02 5.54 -1.35
N PHE A 15 -20.46 4.28 -1.35
CA PHE A 15 -21.88 3.95 -1.30
C PHE A 15 -22.55 4.50 -0.03
N ALA A 16 -21.93 4.31 1.14
CA ALA A 16 -22.45 4.84 2.40
C ALA A 16 -22.51 6.38 2.43
N ALA A 17 -21.51 7.04 1.84
CA ALA A 17 -21.47 8.49 1.72
C ALA A 17 -22.59 9.00 0.80
N GLU A 18 -22.76 8.41 -0.38
CA GLU A 18 -23.80 8.82 -1.34
C GLU A 18 -25.21 8.58 -0.79
N ARG A 19 -25.43 7.44 -0.14
CA ARG A 19 -26.69 7.14 0.56
C ARG A 19 -27.00 8.18 1.64
N SER A 20 -26.00 8.55 2.43
CA SER A 20 -26.14 9.59 3.47
C SER A 20 -26.43 10.97 2.86
N ARG A 21 -25.78 11.31 1.74
CA ARG A 21 -26.01 12.55 0.99
C ARG A 21 -27.44 12.65 0.46
N ARG A 22 -28.03 11.53 0.04
CA ARG A 22 -29.43 11.44 -0.42
C ARG A 22 -30.45 11.29 0.72
N GLY A 23 -30.00 11.17 1.97
CA GLY A 23 -30.87 10.97 3.13
C GLY A 23 -31.61 9.62 3.12
N MET A 24 -31.09 8.62 2.41
CA MET A 24 -31.76 7.34 2.20
C MET A 24 -31.38 6.31 3.28
N SER A 25 -32.35 5.51 3.69
CA SER A 25 -32.10 4.28 4.43
C SER A 25 -31.48 3.21 3.51
N LEU A 26 -30.85 2.21 4.11
CA LEU A 26 -30.26 1.09 3.36
C LEU A 26 -31.32 0.24 2.64
N ARG A 27 -32.59 0.25 3.11
CA ARG A 27 -33.70 -0.41 2.43
C ARG A 27 -34.15 0.37 1.19
N GLU A 28 -34.29 1.69 1.31
CA GLU A 28 -34.63 2.54 0.16
C GLU A 28 -33.54 2.47 -0.91
N ALA A 29 -32.26 2.48 -0.52
CA ALA A 29 -31.15 2.29 -1.46
C ALA A 29 -31.14 0.88 -2.10
N SER A 30 -31.55 -0.16 -1.36
CA SER A 30 -31.73 -1.52 -1.89
C SER A 30 -32.78 -1.55 -3.01
N ASP A 31 -33.91 -0.88 -2.79
CA ASP A 31 -35.01 -0.83 -3.75
C ASP A 31 -34.62 0.00 -4.98
N ASP A 32 -33.90 1.12 -4.79
CA ASP A 32 -33.48 2.03 -5.86
C ASP A 32 -32.36 1.43 -6.74
N VAL A 33 -31.33 0.84 -6.12
CA VAL A 33 -30.22 0.20 -6.85
C VAL A 33 -30.68 -1.14 -7.47
N GLY A 34 -31.67 -1.80 -6.88
CA GLY A 34 -32.13 -3.13 -7.26
C GLY A 34 -31.15 -4.24 -6.84
N ILE A 35 -30.46 -4.05 -5.72
CA ILE A 35 -29.54 -5.03 -5.11
C ILE A 35 -30.06 -5.37 -3.72
N PRO A 36 -30.15 -6.66 -3.32
CA PRO A 36 -30.69 -7.04 -2.03
C PRO A 36 -29.98 -6.37 -0.85
N PHE A 37 -30.75 -5.89 0.12
CA PHE A 37 -30.28 -5.30 1.38
C PHE A 37 -29.09 -6.04 2.01
N ASN A 38 -29.14 -7.38 2.09
CA ASN A 38 -28.08 -8.16 2.73
C ASN A 38 -26.75 -8.07 1.96
N THR A 39 -26.80 -7.94 0.63
CA THR A 39 -25.62 -7.69 -0.19
C THR A 39 -25.06 -6.29 0.07
N LEU A 40 -25.90 -5.26 0.11
CA LEU A 40 -25.47 -3.88 0.39
C LEU A 40 -24.87 -3.74 1.80
N ALA A 41 -25.49 -4.36 2.81
CA ALA A 41 -24.97 -4.37 4.18
C ALA A 41 -23.60 -5.05 4.30
N ARG A 42 -23.31 -6.03 3.43
CA ARG A 42 -21.99 -6.66 3.34
C ARG A 42 -21.00 -5.78 2.58
N VAL A 43 -21.44 -5.10 1.53
CA VAL A 43 -20.60 -4.14 0.76
C VAL A 43 -20.15 -2.98 1.65
N GLU A 44 -21.03 -2.41 2.48
CA GLU A 44 -20.65 -1.37 3.47
C GLU A 44 -19.61 -1.88 4.49
N LYS A 45 -19.51 -3.21 4.69
CA LYS A 45 -18.52 -3.86 5.56
C LYS A 45 -17.28 -4.35 4.81
N GLY A 46 -17.12 -3.99 3.54
CA GLY A 46 -15.95 -4.34 2.71
C GLY A 46 -16.04 -5.67 1.96
N HIS A 47 -17.23 -6.27 1.86
CA HIS A 47 -17.39 -7.48 1.04
C HIS A 47 -17.46 -7.15 -0.46
N VAL A 48 -16.81 -7.97 -1.26
CA VAL A 48 -16.77 -7.85 -2.73
C VAL A 48 -18.08 -8.34 -3.37
N PRO A 49 -18.87 -7.48 -4.01
CA PRO A 49 -20.01 -7.92 -4.81
C PRO A 49 -19.52 -8.50 -6.15
N ASP A 50 -20.37 -9.26 -6.84
CA ASP A 50 -20.04 -9.70 -8.20
C ASP A 50 -19.97 -8.52 -9.18
N LEU A 51 -19.30 -8.72 -10.32
CA LEU A 51 -19.06 -7.67 -11.31
C LEU A 51 -20.34 -6.93 -11.78
N PRO A 52 -21.48 -7.62 -12.03
CA PRO A 52 -22.73 -6.93 -12.37
C PRO A 52 -23.25 -6.02 -11.26
N LYS A 53 -23.21 -6.46 -9.99
CA LYS A 53 -23.65 -5.65 -8.85
C LYS A 53 -22.69 -4.51 -8.56
N PHE A 54 -21.39 -4.75 -8.71
CA PHE A 54 -20.35 -3.74 -8.61
C PHE A 54 -20.62 -2.59 -9.58
N LYS A 55 -20.80 -2.90 -10.88
CA LYS A 55 -21.07 -1.89 -11.91
C LYS A 55 -22.30 -1.05 -11.60
N ARG A 56 -23.40 -1.68 -11.19
CA ARG A 56 -24.63 -0.96 -10.80
C ARG A 56 -24.42 -0.04 -9.59
N LEU A 57 -23.62 -0.46 -8.61
CA LEU A 57 -23.31 0.37 -7.45
C LEU A 57 -22.48 1.59 -7.82
N VAL A 58 -21.46 1.40 -8.66
CA VAL A 58 -20.60 2.48 -9.14
C VAL A 58 -21.42 3.50 -9.94
N GLU A 59 -22.25 3.03 -10.88
CA GLU A 59 -23.17 3.86 -11.66
C GLU A 59 -24.15 4.62 -10.75
N TRP A 60 -24.74 3.95 -9.76
CA TRP A 60 -25.65 4.59 -8.82
C TRP A 60 -24.98 5.66 -7.97
N CYS A 61 -23.71 5.45 -7.59
CA CYS A 61 -22.91 6.43 -6.87
C CYS A 61 -22.50 7.63 -7.75
N GLY A 62 -22.79 7.63 -9.05
CA GLY A 62 -22.34 8.67 -9.99
C GLY A 62 -20.82 8.66 -10.18
N ALA A 63 -20.19 7.52 -9.91
CA ALA A 63 -18.76 7.34 -9.93
C ALA A 63 -18.33 6.72 -11.27
N ASP A 64 -17.16 7.11 -11.79
CA ASP A 64 -16.52 6.39 -12.88
C ASP A 64 -15.95 5.06 -12.38
N ILE A 65 -16.22 3.96 -13.09
CA ILE A 65 -15.62 2.65 -12.83
C ILE A 65 -14.10 2.74 -12.86
N GLY A 66 -13.53 3.55 -13.76
CA GLY A 66 -12.09 3.79 -13.89
C GLY A 66 -11.43 4.46 -12.69
N GLN A 67 -12.17 4.89 -11.66
CA GLN A 67 -11.57 5.36 -10.40
C GLN A 67 -11.28 4.21 -9.42
N PHE A 68 -12.01 3.10 -9.54
CA PHE A 68 -11.85 1.93 -8.67
C PHE A 68 -10.87 0.91 -9.23
N PHE A 69 -10.82 0.85 -10.55
CA PHE A 69 -9.63 0.38 -11.23
C PHE A 69 -8.71 1.57 -11.24
N GLU A 70 -8.00 1.82 -10.14
CA GLU A 70 -6.78 2.59 -10.29
C GLU A 70 -6.07 1.95 -11.49
N PRO A 71 -5.83 2.68 -12.60
CA PRO A 71 -4.52 2.50 -13.17
C PRO A 71 -3.66 2.74 -11.93
N HIS A 72 -2.80 1.79 -11.59
CA HIS A 72 -1.53 2.33 -11.16
C HIS A 72 -1.20 3.31 -12.30
N GLU A 73 -1.44 4.62 -12.10
CA GLU A 73 -0.38 5.56 -12.36
C GLU A 73 0.77 4.80 -11.73
N LYS A 74 1.51 4.10 -12.58
CA LYS A 74 2.88 3.78 -12.29
C LYS A 74 3.38 5.17 -11.98
N ALA A 75 3.34 5.56 -10.70
CA ALA A 75 4.08 6.69 -10.18
C ALA A 75 5.45 6.34 -10.71
N THR A 76 5.83 7.03 -11.80
CA THR A 76 6.66 6.41 -12.83
C THR A 76 7.89 5.97 -12.09
N VAL A 77 8.03 4.65 -11.88
CA VAL A 77 8.99 4.19 -10.88
C VAL A 77 10.31 4.68 -11.43
N THR A 78 11.13 5.33 -10.62
CA THR A 78 12.36 5.96 -11.11
C THR A 78 13.16 5.00 -12.00
N THR A 79 13.10 3.69 -11.69
CA THR A 79 13.66 2.58 -12.47
C THR A 79 12.98 2.36 -13.84
N ASP A 80 11.66 2.49 -13.96
CA ASP A 80 10.91 2.42 -15.22
C ASP A 80 11.31 3.55 -16.18
N VAL A 81 11.46 4.78 -15.68
CA VAL A 81 11.91 5.93 -16.50
C VAL A 81 13.34 5.72 -16.99
N ILE A 82 14.22 5.22 -16.11
CA ILE A 82 15.61 4.88 -16.48
C ILE A 82 15.62 3.80 -17.56
N ALA A 83 14.81 2.74 -17.42
CA ALA A 83 14.72 1.67 -18.40
C ALA A 83 14.27 2.19 -19.78
N GLU A 84 13.30 3.11 -19.84
CA GLU A 84 12.85 3.73 -21.09
C GLU A 84 13.96 4.55 -21.78
N HIS A 85 14.73 5.31 -21.00
CA HIS A 85 15.88 6.06 -21.53
C HIS A 85 16.97 5.14 -22.07
N LEU A 86 17.27 4.05 -21.37
CA LEU A 86 18.26 3.04 -21.81
C LEU A 86 17.83 2.36 -23.12
N HIS A 87 16.55 2.06 -23.27
CA HIS A 87 16.00 1.48 -24.50
C HIS A 87 16.00 2.46 -25.69
N SER A 88 15.93 3.76 -25.40
CA SER A 88 15.96 4.81 -26.42
C SER A 88 17.39 5.16 -26.87
N ASP A 89 18.42 4.67 -26.18
CA ASP A 89 19.81 4.91 -26.51
C ASP A 89 20.27 4.04 -27.69
N ARG A 90 20.57 4.70 -28.82
CA ARG A 90 21.03 4.04 -30.05
C ARG A 90 22.41 3.39 -29.94
N SER A 91 23.18 3.71 -28.91
CA SER A 91 24.49 3.12 -28.66
C SER A 91 24.41 1.77 -27.94
N LEU A 92 23.25 1.44 -27.36
CA LEU A 92 23.00 0.19 -26.66
C LEU A 92 22.23 -0.78 -27.55
N SER A 93 22.58 -2.06 -27.46
CA SER A 93 21.67 -3.11 -27.93
C SER A 93 20.51 -3.25 -26.94
N PRO A 94 19.33 -3.72 -27.37
CA PRO A 94 18.22 -4.00 -26.46
C PRO A 94 18.63 -4.89 -25.27
N GLU A 95 19.43 -5.92 -25.54
CA GLU A 95 19.93 -6.84 -24.51
C GLU A 95 20.89 -6.17 -23.50
N ALA A 96 21.63 -5.13 -23.93
CA ALA A 96 22.48 -4.35 -23.03
C ALA A 96 21.65 -3.39 -22.17
N ALA A 97 20.65 -2.73 -22.77
CA ALA A 97 19.71 -1.86 -22.07
C ALA A 97 18.93 -2.63 -20.98
N ASP A 98 18.43 -3.82 -21.30
CA ASP A 98 17.75 -4.72 -20.35
C ASP A 98 18.65 -5.09 -19.17
N ARG A 99 19.91 -5.45 -19.45
CA ARG A 99 20.88 -5.81 -18.40
C ARG A 99 21.14 -4.66 -17.43
N ILE A 100 21.31 -3.44 -17.96
CA ILE A 100 21.55 -2.26 -17.14
C ILE A 100 20.31 -1.95 -16.30
N ALA A 101 19.11 -1.99 -16.90
CA ALA A 101 17.85 -1.75 -16.20
C ALA A 101 17.65 -2.74 -15.03
N ALA A 102 17.98 -4.02 -15.23
CA ALA A 102 17.88 -5.04 -14.19
C ALA A 102 18.78 -4.73 -12.98
N ILE A 103 20.05 -4.38 -13.22
CA ILE A 103 21.01 -4.02 -12.16
C ILE A 103 20.55 -2.77 -11.40
N VAL A 104 20.08 -1.75 -12.14
CA VAL A 104 19.56 -0.52 -11.52
C VAL A 104 18.37 -0.82 -10.62
N ASN A 105 17.44 -1.69 -11.05
CA ASN A 105 16.29 -2.07 -10.24
C ASN A 105 16.70 -2.81 -8.97
N GLU A 106 17.61 -3.78 -9.08
CA GLU A 106 18.15 -4.51 -7.93
C GLU A 106 18.80 -3.56 -6.90
N LEU A 107 19.62 -2.63 -7.37
CA LEU A 107 20.26 -1.62 -6.51
C LEU A 107 19.25 -0.67 -5.89
N TYR A 108 18.25 -0.23 -6.65
CA TYR A 108 17.21 0.65 -6.15
C TYR A 108 16.40 -0.02 -5.04
N GLU A 109 15.99 -1.28 -5.23
CA GLU A 109 15.26 -2.04 -4.21
C GLU A 109 16.09 -2.25 -2.93
N ALA A 110 17.39 -2.53 -3.07
CA ALA A 110 18.30 -2.71 -1.95
C ALA A 110 18.47 -1.43 -1.11
N LEU A 111 18.50 -0.26 -1.76
CA LEU A 111 18.84 1.02 -1.13
C LEU A 111 17.64 1.90 -0.77
N ALA A 112 16.53 1.79 -1.49
CA ALA A 112 15.34 2.60 -1.25
C ALA A 112 14.52 2.12 -0.03
N ARG A 113 14.88 0.99 0.57
CA ARG A 113 14.21 0.49 1.78
C ARG A 113 14.49 1.47 2.93
N PRO A 114 13.47 2.09 3.54
CA PRO A 114 13.71 3.00 4.66
C PRO A 114 14.41 2.23 5.77
N GLU A 115 15.49 2.81 6.29
CA GLU A 115 16.15 2.37 7.52
C GLU A 115 15.04 2.18 8.56
N ARG A 116 14.76 0.92 8.96
CA ARG A 116 13.73 0.66 9.96
C ARG A 116 14.27 1.17 11.27
N VAL A 117 14.06 2.45 11.55
CA VAL A 117 14.12 2.96 12.91
C VAL A 117 12.93 2.30 13.60
N SER A 118 13.16 1.17 14.25
CA SER A 118 12.22 0.60 15.21
C SER A 118 12.08 1.62 16.32
N ALA A 119 11.17 2.58 16.13
CA ALA A 119 10.72 3.46 17.18
C ALA A 119 9.95 2.58 18.16
N VAL A 120 10.65 2.02 19.15
CA VAL A 120 10.00 1.36 20.26
C VAL A 120 9.20 2.44 20.99
N HIS A 121 7.88 2.44 20.82
CA HIS A 121 6.98 3.35 21.52
C HIS A 121 6.94 2.99 23.01
N LEU A 122 7.94 3.41 23.78
CA LEU A 122 8.05 3.13 25.23
C LEU A 122 7.24 4.10 26.09
N ARG A 123 6.47 5.02 25.49
CA ARG A 123 5.89 6.16 26.22
C ARG A 123 4.48 5.93 26.77
N ALA A 124 3.85 4.79 26.49
CA ALA A 124 2.44 4.56 26.83
C ALA A 124 2.18 3.43 27.85
N ALA A 125 3.21 2.86 28.47
CA ALA A 125 3.01 1.92 29.58
C ALA A 125 3.32 2.62 30.91
N THR A 126 2.35 2.69 31.81
CA THR A 126 2.53 3.16 33.21
C THR A 126 3.54 2.32 34.01
N THR A 127 4.01 1.21 33.44
CA THR A 127 5.06 0.33 33.94
C THR A 127 6.48 0.83 33.68
N PHE A 128 6.67 1.84 32.81
CA PHE A 128 7.98 2.38 32.44
C PHE A 128 8.45 3.46 33.42
N ARG A 129 8.88 3.04 34.62
CA ARG A 129 9.54 3.92 35.60
C ARG A 129 10.87 4.46 35.06
N PRO A 130 11.34 5.64 35.50
CA PRO A 130 12.62 6.22 35.05
C PRO A 130 13.80 5.24 35.12
N ASP A 131 13.89 4.45 36.18
CA ASP A 131 14.96 3.47 36.37
C ASP A 131 14.93 2.35 35.32
N ALA A 132 13.73 1.89 34.95
CA ALA A 132 13.56 0.87 33.91
C ALA A 132 13.90 1.41 32.51
N ALA A 133 13.62 2.70 32.27
CA ALA A 133 14.02 3.36 31.03
C ALA A 133 15.54 3.53 30.93
N HIS A 134 16.21 3.83 32.05
CA HIS A 134 17.67 3.95 32.10
C HIS A 134 18.34 2.59 31.86
N ALA A 135 17.89 1.54 32.54
CA ALA A 135 18.41 0.19 32.38
C ALA A 135 18.23 -0.35 30.95
N LEU A 136 17.09 -0.05 30.31
CA LEU A 136 16.90 -0.41 28.90
C LEU A 136 17.84 0.39 27.98
N GLY A 137 18.05 1.69 28.27
CA GLY A 137 18.99 2.52 27.52
C GLY A 137 20.40 1.95 27.51
N GLU A 138 20.91 1.54 28.68
CA GLU A 138 22.23 0.90 28.80
C GLU A 138 22.31 -0.40 27.99
N LEU A 139 21.30 -1.27 28.09
CA LEU A 139 21.26 -2.53 27.34
C LEU A 139 21.22 -2.33 25.82
N VAL A 140 20.50 -1.32 25.34
CA VAL A 140 20.43 -1.01 23.91
C VAL A 140 21.76 -0.44 23.41
N ASP A 141 22.43 0.38 24.20
CA ASP A 141 23.75 0.92 23.85
C ASP A 141 24.81 -0.19 23.82
N ASP A 142 24.81 -1.10 24.80
CA ASP A 142 25.66 -2.29 24.82
C ASP A 142 25.46 -3.16 23.58
N LEU A 143 24.19 -3.42 23.21
CA LEU A 143 23.85 -4.19 22.01
C LEU A 143 24.33 -3.50 20.73
N HIS A 144 24.14 -2.18 20.64
CA HIS A 144 24.58 -1.40 19.48
C HIS A 144 26.11 -1.45 19.33
N GLN A 145 26.85 -1.31 20.43
CA GLN A 145 28.31 -1.41 20.43
C GLN A 145 28.79 -2.82 20.06
N ALA A 146 28.09 -3.88 20.49
CA ALA A 146 28.42 -5.25 20.10
C ALA A 146 28.26 -5.47 18.59
N LEU A 147 27.15 -5.00 18.01
CA LEU A 147 26.90 -5.09 16.56
C LEU A 147 27.91 -4.27 15.74
N LEU A 148 28.30 -3.09 16.23
CA LEU A 148 29.35 -2.29 15.58
C LEU A 148 30.74 -2.95 15.64
N ARG A 149 31.03 -3.77 16.65
CA ARG A 149 32.26 -4.56 16.71
C ARG A 149 32.21 -5.75 15.75
N GLU A 150 31.11 -6.48 15.74
CA GLU A 150 30.91 -7.64 14.85
C GLU A 150 30.94 -7.26 13.37
N SER A 151 30.38 -6.10 13.00
CA SER A 151 30.45 -5.58 11.63
C SER A 151 31.84 -5.08 11.22
N ARG A 152 32.72 -4.74 12.17
CA ARG A 152 34.11 -4.32 11.92
C ARG A 152 35.08 -5.50 11.87
N ASP A 153 34.79 -6.56 12.62
CA ASP A 153 35.61 -7.77 12.72
C ASP A 153 35.09 -8.91 11.82
N GLY A 154 34.51 -8.58 10.65
CA GLY A 154 33.94 -9.56 9.72
C GLY A 154 34.84 -10.78 9.49
N PRO A 155 34.26 -11.98 9.26
CA PRO A 155 34.99 -13.24 9.36
C PRO A 155 36.17 -13.26 8.39
N SER A 156 37.38 -13.51 8.93
CA SER A 156 38.57 -13.85 8.14
C SER A 156 38.36 -15.14 7.36
#